data_AF-A0A4V5PCV7-F1
#
_entry.id   AF-A0A4V5PCV7-F1
#
_cell.length_a   1.000
_cell.length_b   1.000
_cell.length_c   1.000
_cell.angle_alpha   90.00
_cell.angle_beta   90.00
_cell.angle_gamma   90.00
#
_symmetry.space_group_name_H-M   'P 1'
#
loop_
_entity.id
_entity.type
_entity.pdbx_description
1 polymer ?
#
loop_
_entity_poly.entity_id
_entity_poly.type
_entity_poly.pdbx_seq_one_letter_code
_entity_poly.pdbx_strand_id
1 'polypeptide(L)' 'MSAKQHIQNQLIEKSKELSATTEMTAVEIAYLLSFGFPQSFNKLFKSKTNVSPLQFRPTMN' A
#
# COMPACT_ATOMS: atom_id res chain seq x y z
N MET A 1 -3.38 21.18 1.22
CA MET A 1 -2.67 19.91 0.93
C MET A 1 -1.18 20.18 0.99
N SER A 2 -0.43 19.46 1.82
CA SER A 2 1.03 19.57 1.82
C SER A 2 1.65 18.62 0.79
N ALA A 3 2.84 18.94 0.28
CA ALA A 3 3.57 18.05 -0.64
C ALA A 3 3.71 16.63 -0.08
N LYS A 4 3.91 16.51 1.24
CA LYS A 4 3.97 15.23 1.95
C LYS A 4 2.67 14.42 1.81
N GLN A 5 1.51 15.05 1.96
CA GLN A 5 0.22 14.35 1.77
C GLN A 5 0.02 13.91 0.33
N HIS A 6 0.44 14.73 -0.64
CA HIS A 6 0.33 14.38 -2.05
C HIS A 6 1.19 13.15 -2.39
N ILE A 7 2.45 13.13 -1.92
CA ILE A 7 3.36 11.98 -2.07
C ILE A 7 2.77 10.73 -1.40
N GLN A 8 2.28 10.86 -0.17
CA GLN A 8 1.65 9.73 0.54
C GLN A 8 0.44 9.19 -0.21
N ASN A 9 -0.41 10.06 -0.76
CA ASN A 9 -1.57 9.63 -1.53
C ASN A 9 -1.14 8.89 -2.81
N GLN A 10 -0.16 9.40 -3.56
CA GLN A 10 0.37 8.70 -4.74
C GLN A 10 0.94 7.32 -4.39
N LEU A 11 1.67 7.20 -3.28
CA LEU A 11 2.18 5.91 -2.80
C LEU A 11 1.06 4.93 -2.47
N ILE A 12 -0.03 5.42 -1.85
CA ILE A 12 -1.20 4.59 -1.55
C ILE A 12 -1.90 4.12 -2.82
N GLU A 13 -2.12 4.99 -3.79
CA GLU A 13 -2.74 4.60 -5.06
C GLU A 13 -1.90 3.55 -5.79
N LYS A 14 -0.58 3.74 -5.84
CA LYS A 14 0.33 2.76 -6.43
C LYS A 14 0.33 1.44 -5.66
N SER A 15 0.29 1.49 -4.34
CA SER A 15 0.15 0.28 -3.51
C SER A 15 -1.16 -0.47 -3.77
N LYS A 16 -2.27 0.24 -3.99
CA LYS A 16 -3.57 -0.38 -4.29
C LYS A 16 -3.53 -1.07 -5.64
N GLU A 17 -2.98 -0.40 -6.65
CA GLU A 17 -2.78 -0.95 -8.00
C GLU A 17 -1.93 -2.22 -7.94
N LEU A 18 -0.77 -2.17 -7.27
CA LEU A 18 0.09 -3.34 -7.08
C LEU A 18 -0.63 -4.46 -6.32
N SER A 19 -1.38 -4.12 -5.26
CA SER A 19 -2.15 -5.11 -4.51
C SER A 19 -3.26 -5.74 -5.35
N ALA A 20 -3.85 -5.02 -6.30
CA ALA A 20 -4.93 -5.55 -7.15
C ALA A 20 -4.41 -6.33 -8.37
N THR A 21 -3.21 -6.00 -8.85
CA THR A 21 -2.63 -6.55 -10.10
C THR A 21 -1.55 -7.60 -9.87
N THR A 22 -1.04 -7.74 -8.64
CA THR A 22 0.08 -8.63 -8.32
C THR A 22 -0.19 -9.49 -7.09
N GLU A 23 0.56 -10.58 -6.97
CA GLU A 23 0.56 -11.44 -5.79
C GLU A 23 1.61 -11.04 -4.75
N MET A 24 2.17 -9.82 -4.83
CA MET A 24 3.22 -9.31 -3.94
C MET A 24 2.73 -9.05 -2.51
N THR A 25 3.37 -9.67 -1.54
CA THR A 25 3.08 -9.49 -0.11
C THR A 25 3.19 -8.03 0.33
N ALA A 26 2.55 -7.67 1.44
CA ALA A 26 2.66 -6.32 2.01
C ALA A 26 4.11 -5.89 2.29
N VAL A 27 5.01 -6.86 2.52
CA VAL A 27 6.44 -6.63 2.73
C VAL A 27 7.13 -6.24 1.41
N GLU A 28 6.87 -6.99 0.33
CA GLU A 28 7.43 -6.69 -1.00
C GLU A 28 6.96 -5.35 -1.54
N ILE A 29 5.66 -5.04 -1.39
CA ILE A 29 5.11 -3.73 -1.79
C ILE A 29 5.77 -2.61 -0.98
N ALA A 30 5.99 -2.79 0.33
CA ALA A 30 6.68 -1.81 1.14
C ALA A 30 8.11 -1.54 0.63
N TYR A 31 8.87 -2.60 0.36
CA TYR A 31 10.23 -2.47 -0.19
C TYR A 31 10.24 -1.80 -1.57
N LEU A 32 9.29 -2.16 -2.44
CA LEU A 32 9.16 -1.57 -3.79
C LEU A 32 8.83 -0.07 -3.74
N LEU A 33 8.04 0.34 -2.76
CA LEU A 33 7.70 1.74 -2.50
C LEU A 33 8.75 2.47 -1.64
N SER A 34 9.95 1.88 -1.48
CA SER A 34 11.06 2.44 -0.69
C SER A 34 10.73 2.71 0.78
N PHE A 35 9.78 1.97 1.37
CA PHE A 35 9.57 1.97 2.81
C PHE A 35 10.64 1.10 3.47
N GLY A 36 11.46 1.70 4.34
CA GLY A 36 12.45 0.96 5.12
C GLY A 36 11.84 -0.03 6.12
N PHE A 37 10.58 0.16 6.52
CA PHE A 37 9.88 -0.71 7.46
C PHE A 37 8.46 -1.05 6.99
N PRO A 38 8.14 -2.33 6.74
CA PRO A 38 6.80 -2.78 6.35
C PRO A 38 5.71 -2.47 7.37
N GLN A 39 6.05 -2.41 8.66
CA GLN A 39 5.08 -2.11 9.73
C GLN A 39 4.51 -0.70 9.62
N SER A 40 5.36 0.28 9.30
CA SER A 40 4.96 1.68 9.10
C SER A 40 4.08 1.82 7.87
N PHE A 41 4.46 1.12 6.80
CA PHE A 41 3.66 1.04 5.58
C PHE A 41 2.28 0.44 5.83
N ASN A 42 2.19 -0.71 6.52
CA ASN A 42 0.91 -1.34 6.85
C ASN A 42 -0.02 -0.43 7.66
N LYS A 43 0.53 0.30 8.65
CA LYS A 43 -0.25 1.29 9.41
C LYS A 43 -0.78 2.42 8.52
N LEU A 44 0.07 2.97 7.64
CA LEU A 44 -0.32 4.03 6.72
C LEU A 44 -1.38 3.54 5.73
N PHE A 45 -1.17 2.36 5.13
CA PHE A 45 -2.07 1.78 4.16
C PHE A 45 -3.44 1.49 4.79
N LYS A 46 -3.47 0.85 5.96
CA LYS A 46 -4.71 0.59 6.69
C LYS A 46 -5.41 1.87 7.13
N SER A 47 -4.66 2.90 7.56
CA SER A 47 -5.26 4.20 7.90
C SER A 47 -5.89 4.91 6.69
N LYS A 48 -5.47 4.59 5.47
CA LYS A 48 -5.95 5.25 4.24
C LYS A 48 -6.99 4.45 3.47
N THR A 49 -6.96 3.12 3.60
CA THR A 49 -7.84 2.20 2.86
C THR A 49 -8.79 1.42 3.77
N ASN A 50 -8.65 1.55 5.09
CA ASN A 50 -9.33 0.76 6.13
C ASN A 50 -9.04 -0.75 6.12
N VAL A 51 -8.27 -1.24 5.16
CA VAL A 51 -7.93 -2.66 5.00
C VAL A 51 -6.42 -2.86 4.87
N SER A 52 -5.95 -4.10 5.00
CA SER A 52 -4.54 -4.41 4.72
C SER A 52 -4.30 -4.56 3.21
N PRO A 53 -3.05 -4.36 2.72
CA PRO A 53 -2.73 -4.57 1.29
C PRO A 53 -3.13 -5.96 0.79
N LEU A 54 -2.96 -6.99 1.63
CA LEU A 54 -3.36 -8.37 1.33
C LEU A 54 -4.88 -8.53 1.20
N GLN A 55 -5.66 -7.81 2.00
CA GLN A 55 -7.13 -7.82 1.93
C GLN A 55 -7.68 -6.94 0.80
N PHE A 56 -6.85 -6.03 0.27
CA PHE A 56 -7.23 -5.20 -0.88
C PHE A 56 -7.18 -5.98 -2.19
N ARG A 57 -6.53 -7.15 -2.21
CA ARG A 57 -6.57 -8.06 -3.35
C ARG A 57 -8.02 -8.46 -3.62
N PRO A 58 -8.55 -8.20 -4.82
CA PRO A 58 -9.79 -8.86 -5.22
C PRO A 58 -9.49 -10.35 -5.27
N THR A 59 -10.04 -11.11 -4.32
CA THR A 59 -10.13 -12.56 -4.44
C THR A 59 -11.04 -12.82 -5.64
N MET A 60 -10.46 -13.06 -6.81
CA MET A 60 -11.21 -13.63 -7.93
C MET A 60 -11.55 -15.06 -7.53
N ASN A 61 -12.75 -15.23 -6.96
CA ASN A 61 -13.40 -16.55 -6.81
C ASN A 61 -14.02 -16.96 -8.14
#